data_AF-E9SAW5-F1
#
_entry.id   AF-E9SAW5-F1
#
_cell.length_a   1.000
_cell.length_b   1.000
_cell.length_c   1.000
_cell.angle_alpha   90.00
_cell.angle_beta   90.00
_cell.angle_gamma   90.00
#
_symmetry.space_group_name_H-M   'P 1'
#
loop_
_entity.id
_entity.type
_entity.pdbx_description
1 polymer ?
#
loop_
_entity_poly.entity_id
_entity_poly.type
_entity_poly.pdbx_seq_one_letter_code
_entity_poly.pdbx_strand_id
1 'polypeptide(L)' 'MARTGNVTSNMVIEMGEKHHCIYGTQYGNFEVGVEAQKIAVKLDENGGKLAFSYVVDVNSSLVGVFEIEVEVRPR' A
#
# COMPACT_ATOMS: atom_id res chain seq x y z
N MET A 1 4.41 -4.16 0.11
CA MET A 1 5.37 -3.51 -0.80
C MET A 1 6.51 -2.93 0.02
N ALA A 2 7.75 -3.05 -0.44
CA ALA A 2 8.90 -2.40 0.19
C ALA A 2 9.46 -1.36 -0.77
N ARG A 3 9.42 -0.08 -0.38
CA ARG A 3 10.08 1.01 -1.11
C ARG A 3 11.44 1.26 -0.48
N THR A 4 12.48 1.17 -1.29
CA THR A 4 13.87 1.44 -0.90
C THR A 4 14.39 2.65 -1.68
N GLY A 5 15.29 3.44 -1.07
CA GLY A 5 15.81 4.68 -1.66
C GLY A 5 15.82 5.84 -0.66
N ASN A 6 15.72 7.08 -1.16
CA ASN A 6 15.78 8.29 -0.33
C ASN A 6 14.58 8.43 0.64
N VAL A 7 13.50 7.69 0.38
CA VAL A 7 12.33 7.55 1.27
C VAL A 7 12.06 6.06 1.38
N THR A 8 12.22 5.51 2.57
CA THR A 8 11.95 4.10 2.85
C THR A 8 10.56 3.94 3.46
N SER A 9 9.83 2.95 2.97
CA SER A 9 8.51 2.60 3.53
C SER A 9 8.21 1.13 3.27
N ASN A 10 7.78 0.43 4.32
CA ASN A 10 7.20 -0.90 4.20
C ASN A 10 5.69 -0.78 4.41
N MET A 11 4.93 -1.07 3.36
CA MET A 11 3.47 -1.05 3.41
C MET A 11 2.96 -2.49 3.36
N VAL A 12 2.20 -2.87 4.36
CA VAL A 12 1.49 -4.15 4.44
C VAL A 12 0.01 -3.86 4.18
N ILE A 13 -0.59 -4.62 3.26
CA ILE A 13 -2.00 -4.50 2.90
C ILE A 13 -2.61 -5.87 3.13
N GLU A 14 -3.46 -5.94 4.15
CA GLU A 14 -4.08 -7.16 4.62
C GLU A 14 -5.55 -6.91 4.90
N MET A 15 -6.42 -7.78 4.39
CA MET A 15 -7.85 -7.65 4.62
C MET A 15 -8.19 -7.96 6.07
N GLY A 16 -8.90 -7.06 6.73
CA GLY A 16 -9.36 -7.24 8.11
C GLY A 16 -8.35 -6.89 9.19
N GLU A 17 -7.14 -6.45 8.82
CA GLU A 17 -6.13 -5.98 9.78
C GLU A 17 -5.61 -4.60 9.38
N LYS A 18 -5.57 -3.69 10.36
CA LYS A 18 -4.96 -2.37 10.20
C LYS A 18 -3.50 -2.44 10.57
N HIS A 19 -2.64 -2.07 9.62
CA HIS A 19 -1.19 -2.07 9.79
C HIS A 19 -0.68 -0.64 9.96
N HIS A 20 0.17 -0.42 10.97
CA HIS A 20 0.86 0.85 11.17
C HIS A 20 2.19 0.80 10.42
N CYS A 21 2.33 1.65 9.41
CA CYS A 21 3.47 1.72 8.53
C CYS A 21 4.27 3.00 8.80
N ILE A 22 5.60 2.88 8.86
CA ILE A 22 6.50 4.03 9.02
C ILE A 22 6.92 4.52 7.63
N TYR A 23 6.57 5.77 7.32
CA TYR A 23 7.10 6.50 6.18
C TYR A 23 8.32 7.31 6.64
N GLY A 24 9.51 6.82 6.32
CA GLY A 24 10.76 7.52 6.60
C GLY A 24 10.99 8.62 5.57
N THR A 25 10.73 9.87 5.94
CA THR A 25 11.08 11.03 5.11
C THR A 25 12.42 11.61 5.55
N GLN A 26 13.04 12.43 4.71
CA GLN A 26 14.24 13.19 5.06
C GLN A 26 14.04 14.20 6.22
N TYR A 27 12.80 14.41 6.67
CA TYR A 27 12.43 15.29 7.78
C TYR A 27 11.96 14.53 9.03
N GLY A 28 12.04 13.20 9.02
CA GLY A 28 11.62 12.35 10.15
C GLY A 28 10.64 11.25 9.74
N ASN A 29 10.29 10.45 10.73
CA ASN A 29 9.39 9.31 10.58
C ASN A 29 7.94 9.77 10.74
N PHE A 30 7.11 9.39 9.77
CA PHE A 30 5.67 9.60 9.84
C PHE A 30 4.98 8.26 10.03
N GLU A 31 4.22 8.11 11.12
CA GLU A 31 3.44 6.91 11.36
C GLU A 31 2.08 7.02 10.68
N VAL A 32 1.76 6.01 9.88
CA VAL A 32 0.58 6.01 9.01
C VAL A 32 -0.18 4.71 9.20
N GLY A 33 -1.45 4.80 9.56
CA GLY A 33 -2.36 3.66 9.58
C GLY A 33 -2.82 3.31 8.18
N VAL A 34 -2.77 2.02 7.84
CA VAL A 34 -3.19 1.48 6.55
C VAL A 34 -4.18 0.35 6.78
N GLU A 35 -5.37 0.46 6.19
CA GLU A 35 -6.41 -0.56 6.27
C GLU A 35 -6.88 -0.95 4.86
N ALA A 36 -6.80 -2.24 4.53
CA ALA A 36 -7.22 -2.72 3.22
C ALA A 36 -8.75 -2.82 3.13
N GLN A 37 -9.32 -2.28 2.06
CA GLN A 37 -10.77 -2.33 1.81
C GLN A 37 -11.14 -3.37 0.77
N LYS A 38 -10.32 -3.51 -0.27
CA LYS A 38 -10.49 -4.53 -1.31
C LYS A 38 -9.14 -4.97 -1.80
N ILE A 39 -8.99 -6.26 -2.06
CA ILE A 39 -7.83 -6.84 -2.74
C ILE A 39 -8.36 -7.78 -3.83
N ALA A 40 -7.97 -7.53 -5.08
CA ALA A 40 -8.30 -8.34 -6.24
C ALA A 40 -7.00 -8.70 -6.97
N VAL A 41 -6.70 -9.99 -7.04
CA VAL A 41 -5.47 -10.50 -7.67
C VAL A 41 -5.85 -11.46 -8.77
N LYS A 42 -5.38 -11.20 -9.98
CA LYS A 42 -5.44 -12.13 -11.10
C LYS A 42 -4.09 -12.11 -11.81
N LEU A 43 -3.18 -12.98 -11.38
CA LEU A 43 -1.85 -13.15 -11.95
C LEU A 43 -1.71 -14.59 -12.45
N ASP A 44 -1.19 -14.74 -13.67
CA ASP A 44 -0.85 -16.00 -14.30
C ASP A 44 0.53 -15.90 -15.00
N GLU A 45 0.96 -16.97 -15.67
CA GLU A 45 2.27 -17.05 -16.35
C GLU A 45 2.41 -16.03 -17.49
N ASN A 46 1.30 -15.49 -18.00
CA ASN A 46 1.27 -14.50 -19.07
C ASN A 46 1.04 -13.08 -18.53
N GLY A 47 1.27 -12.84 -17.24
CA GLY A 47 1.07 -11.55 -16.59
C GLY A 47 -0.24 -11.46 -15.81
N GLY A 48 -0.91 -10.32 -15.83
CA GLY A 48 -2.19 -10.14 -15.16
C GLY A 48 -2.39 -8.79 -14.49
N LYS A 49 -3.30 -8.74 -13.52
CA LYS A 49 -3.73 -7.53 -12.82
C LYS A 49 -3.77 -7.74 -11.32
N LEU A 50 -3.25 -6.77 -10.59
CA LEU A 50 -3.36 -6.62 -9.15
C LEU A 50 -4.06 -5.29 -8.88
N ALA A 51 -5.24 -5.32 -8.26
CA ALA A 51 -5.95 -4.12 -7.85
C ALA A 51 -6.25 -4.19 -6.36
N PHE A 52 -6.00 -3.10 -5.63
CA PHE A 52 -6.38 -3.03 -4.23
C PHE A 52 -6.71 -1.59 -3.83
N SER A 53 -7.64 -1.45 -2.88
CA SER A 53 -7.97 -0.18 -2.26
C SER A 53 -7.68 -0.21 -0.78
N TYR A 54 -7.21 0.91 -0.25
CA TYR A 54 -6.83 1.05 1.14
C TYR A 54 -7.16 2.44 1.67
N VAL A 55 -7.47 2.49 2.95
CA VAL A 55 -7.63 3.73 3.71
C VAL A 55 -6.30 4.06 4.36
N VAL A 56 -5.97 5.35 4.34
CA VAL A 56 -4.80 5.89 5.01
C VAL A 56 -5.27 6.88 6.06
N ASP A 57 -4.78 6.73 7.28
CA ASP A 57 -4.97 7.69 8.37
C ASP A 57 -3.65 8.04 9.05
N VAL A 58 -3.59 9.25 9.58
CA VAL A 58 -2.43 9.79 10.29
C VAL A 58 -2.95 10.37 11.59
N ASN A 59 -2.38 9.94 12.72
CA ASN A 59 -2.86 10.34 14.05
C ASN A 59 -4.38 10.15 14.22
N SER A 60 -4.92 9.02 13.73
CA SER A 60 -6.36 8.70 13.73
C SER A 60 -7.24 9.66 12.92
N SER A 61 -6.64 10.54 12.12
CA SER A 61 -7.36 11.40 11.17
C SER A 61 -7.29 10.78 9.78
N LEU A 62 -8.45 10.55 9.18
CA LEU A 62 -8.57 10.04 7.81
C LEU A 62 -7.84 10.98 6.84
N VAL A 63 -6.80 10.48 6.18
CA VAL A 63 -6.08 11.20 5.12
C VAL A 63 -6.78 10.99 3.79
N GLY A 64 -7.23 9.76 3.53
CA GLY A 64 -7.96 9.46 2.31
C GLY A 64 -8.12 7.97 2.03
N VAL A 65 -8.82 7.70 0.94
CA VAL A 65 -8.97 6.37 0.36
C VAL A 65 -8.22 6.36 -0.96
N PHE A 66 -7.37 5.36 -1.14
CA PHE A 66 -6.55 5.21 -2.33
C PHE A 66 -6.87 3.88 -3.00
N GLU A 67 -6.79 3.87 -4.33
CA GLU A 67 -6.94 2.68 -5.16
C GLU A 67 -5.71 2.58 -6.06
N ILE A 68 -5.12 1.39 -6.10
CA ILE A 68 -3.96 1.08 -6.93
C ILE A 68 -4.34 -0.08 -7.83
N GLU A 69 -4.13 0.09 -9.13
CA GLU A 69 -4.16 -0.98 -10.13
C GLU A 69 -2.76 -1.12 -10.73
N VAL A 70 -2.24 -2.35 -10.71
CA VAL A 70 -0.96 -2.73 -11.29
C VAL A 70 -1.25 -3.79 -12.36
N GLU A 71 -0.89 -3.48 -13.61
CA GLU A 71 -0.94 -4.42 -14.72
C GLU A 71 0.47 -4.97 -14.96
N VAL A 72 0.60 -6.29 -14.97
CA VAL A 72 1.84 -7.00 -15.31
C VAL A 72 1.68 -7.53 -16.72
N ARG A 73 2.60 -7.15 -17.62
CA ARG A 73 2.63 -7.64 -18.99
C ARG A 73 3.79 -8.61 -19.20
N PRO A 74 3.60 -9.70 -19.96
CA PRO A 74 4.69 -10.59 -20.34
C PRO A 74 5.63 -9.84 -21.30
N ARG A 75 6.90 -10.25 -21.29
CA ARG A 75 7.98 -9.58 -22.02
C ARG A 75 8.04 -9.98 -23.49
#